data_AF-A0A962DQQ6-F1
#
_entry.id   AF-A0A962DQQ6-F1
#
_cell.length_a   1.000
_cell.length_b   1.000
_cell.length_c   1.000
_cell.angle_alpha   90.00
_cell.angle_beta   90.00
_cell.angle_gamma   90.00
#
_symmetry.space_group_name_H-M   'P 1'
#
loop_
_entity.id
_entity.type
_entity.pdbx_description
1 polymer ?
#
loop_
_entity_poly.entity_id
_entity_poly.type
_entity_poly.pdbx_seq_one_letter_code
_entity_poly.pdbx_strand_id
1 'polypeptide(L)'
;MLSCIRRCVDLINDWARARGHEGTRARRHEKGDEPPDRGNWATLVARNTQTIEVAGCGVPSCPRALVPSSLGDIPPEDPATYAMLQAGDTVGVFQVESRAQMSMLPRLKPQNFYDLVIEVAIVRPGPIQGKMVHPYLRRRQGLEEVSYPSEDLKKVFERTLGVPIFQEQVMQLAIVAAGFTPGEADQLRRSMAAWKRRGGMEHYRQRIIEGMTERGYETGFAEQVFEQIKGFGSYGFPESHAASFALLVYASAWLKCHHPAAFAAALLNAQPLGFYSVSQIIQDARRHGVEVRPVDVRMSGWEAELEGTRARGHEGTQKPTVTIEPAIAETQISASLQSGPSLPLSCPHALVPSCPRAALRLGLRSIRGLSQDAAERLLNARAAAPFRDVQDLADRAQLDRATLERLGAAGALRGLAGHRHRAQWAVTGVERMPDLFAGTPIPDEKVVLRPPTAAENVLADYRTTGLTLD
;
A
#
# COMPACT_ATOMS: atom_id res chain seq x y z
N MET A 1 5.57 -8.09 4.66
CA MET A 1 5.26 -7.32 3.43
C MET A 1 5.24 -8.17 2.15
N LEU A 2 6.25 -9.00 1.85
CA LEU A 2 6.23 -9.84 0.64
C LEU A 2 4.95 -10.70 0.49
N SER A 3 4.47 -11.28 1.59
CA SER A 3 3.17 -11.98 1.63
C SER A 3 1.99 -11.08 1.24
N CYS A 4 2.00 -9.81 1.67
CA CYS A 4 0.98 -8.83 1.30
C CYS A 4 1.02 -8.48 -0.20
N ILE A 5 2.23 -8.30 -0.76
CA ILE A 5 2.39 -8.05 -2.20
C ILE A 5 1.85 -9.23 -3.01
N ARG A 6 2.25 -10.46 -2.66
CA ARG A 6 1.77 -11.67 -3.32
C ARG A 6 0.24 -11.78 -3.24
N ARG A 7 -0.33 -11.64 -2.05
CA ARG A 7 -1.77 -11.70 -1.82
C ARG A 7 -2.53 -10.61 -2.57
N CYS A 8 -1.95 -9.42 -2.75
CA CYS A 8 -2.52 -8.35 -3.57
C CYS A 8 -2.62 -8.79 -5.04
N VAL A 9 -1.54 -9.36 -5.58
CA VAL A 9 -1.52 -9.91 -6.95
C VAL A 9 -2.53 -11.06 -7.09
N ASP A 10 -2.63 -11.95 -6.11
CA ASP A 10 -3.61 -13.04 -6.11
C ASP A 10 -5.05 -12.50 -6.16
N LEU A 11 -5.38 -11.52 -5.33
CA LEU A 11 -6.70 -10.86 -5.32
C LEU A 11 -7.03 -10.17 -6.66
N ILE A 12 -6.04 -9.50 -7.26
CA ILE A 12 -6.18 -8.86 -8.58
C ILE A 12 -6.50 -9.93 -9.64
N ASN A 13 -5.77 -11.04 -9.65
CA ASN A 13 -5.96 -12.14 -10.59
C ASN A 13 -7.30 -12.85 -10.39
N ASP A 14 -7.70 -13.13 -9.14
CA ASP A 14 -8.98 -13.75 -8.80
C ASP A 14 -10.15 -12.90 -9.30
N TRP A 15 -10.08 -11.61 -9.06
CA TRP A 15 -11.10 -10.67 -9.48
C TRP A 15 -11.16 -10.50 -11.01
N ALA A 16 -10.01 -10.49 -11.69
CA ALA A 16 -9.97 -10.47 -13.14
C ALA A 16 -10.59 -11.74 -13.75
N ARG A 17 -10.33 -12.92 -13.15
CA ARG A 17 -10.94 -14.20 -13.56
C ARG A 17 -12.46 -14.21 -13.37
N ALA A 18 -12.94 -13.70 -12.23
CA ALA A 18 -14.38 -13.64 -11.94
C ALA A 18 -15.15 -12.82 -13.00
N ARG A 19 -14.58 -11.71 -13.49
CA ARG A 19 -15.18 -10.88 -14.54
C ARG A 19 -15.02 -11.44 -15.95
N GLY A 20 -13.92 -12.14 -16.23
CA GLY A 20 -13.76 -12.85 -17.50
C GLY A 20 -14.83 -13.93 -17.72
N HIS A 21 -15.35 -14.52 -16.63
CA HIS A 21 -16.42 -15.51 -16.68
C HIS A 21 -17.84 -14.94 -16.88
N GLU A 22 -18.08 -13.64 -16.66
CA GLU A 22 -19.38 -13.01 -16.94
C GLU A 22 -19.63 -12.82 -18.45
N GLY A 23 -18.61 -12.99 -19.31
CA GLY A 23 -18.69 -12.79 -20.77
C GLY A 23 -18.80 -14.04 -21.65
N THR A 24 -18.70 -15.26 -21.10
CA THR A 24 -18.63 -16.49 -21.92
C THR A 24 -19.45 -17.63 -21.31
N ARG A 25 -20.78 -17.52 -21.45
CA ARG A 25 -21.65 -18.70 -21.43
C ARG A 25 -21.70 -19.32 -22.83
N ALA A 26 -20.56 -19.82 -23.31
CA ALA A 26 -20.47 -20.64 -24.52
C ALA A 26 -19.79 -21.97 -24.17
N ARG A 27 -20.61 -23.04 -24.22
CA ARG A 27 -20.35 -24.49 -24.16
C ARG A 27 -18.92 -24.95 -23.83
N ARG A 28 -18.76 -25.56 -22.65
CA ARG A 28 -17.63 -26.46 -22.32
C ARG A 28 -17.70 -27.72 -23.19
N HIS A 29 -16.60 -28.05 -23.85
CA HIS A 29 -16.18 -29.44 -24.06
C HIS A 29 -14.94 -29.67 -23.18
N GLU A 30 -14.96 -30.76 -22.43
CA GLU A 30 -13.93 -31.20 -21.50
C GLU A 30 -12.62 -31.55 -22.21
N LYS A 31 -11.48 -31.19 -21.59
CA LYS A 31 -10.30 -32.06 -21.48
C LYS A 31 -9.24 -31.51 -20.52
N GLY A 32 -8.86 -32.35 -19.55
CA GLY A 32 -7.48 -32.59 -19.11
C GLY A 32 -6.86 -31.63 -18.11
N ASP A 33 -6.80 -32.07 -16.85
CA ASP A 33 -6.00 -31.48 -15.76
C ASP A 33 -4.49 -31.69 -15.97
N GLU A 34 -3.71 -30.62 -15.80
CA GLU A 34 -2.29 -30.68 -15.40
C GLU A 34 -1.98 -29.48 -14.47
N PRO A 35 -1.28 -29.66 -13.34
CA PRO A 35 -1.06 -28.59 -12.36
C PRO A 35 0.08 -27.66 -12.80
N PRO A 36 -0.01 -26.33 -12.58
CA PRO A 36 1.07 -25.43 -12.95
C PRO A 36 2.24 -25.52 -11.96
N ASP A 37 3.43 -25.57 -12.56
CA ASP A 37 4.75 -25.71 -11.96
C ASP A 37 5.06 -24.57 -10.96
N ARG A 38 5.68 -24.95 -9.83
CA ARG A 38 6.09 -24.03 -8.75
C ARG A 38 7.43 -23.39 -9.13
N GLY A 39 7.38 -22.38 -9.99
CA GLY A 39 8.54 -21.58 -10.38
C GLY A 39 9.23 -20.91 -9.18
N ASN A 40 10.53 -21.17 -9.07
CA ASN A 40 11.43 -20.74 -7.99
C ASN A 40 11.63 -19.20 -7.95
N TRP A 41 11.45 -18.60 -6.78
CA TRP A 41 11.45 -17.14 -6.55
C TRP A 41 12.79 -16.43 -6.78
N ALA A 42 13.91 -17.16 -6.91
CA ALA A 42 15.25 -16.61 -6.95
C ALA A 42 15.73 -16.14 -8.35
N THR A 43 15.06 -16.55 -9.44
CA THR A 43 15.59 -16.40 -10.80
C THR A 43 15.17 -15.11 -11.53
N LEU A 44 14.33 -14.27 -10.92
CA LEU A 44 13.70 -13.11 -11.57
C LEU A 44 14.58 -11.85 -11.68
N VAL A 45 15.79 -11.86 -11.09
CA VAL A 45 16.65 -10.66 -10.97
C VAL A 45 17.46 -10.35 -12.25
N ALA A 46 17.48 -11.23 -13.25
CA ALA A 46 18.51 -11.18 -14.31
C ALA A 46 18.07 -10.71 -15.71
N ARG A 47 16.80 -10.34 -15.94
CA ARG A 47 16.31 -10.01 -17.29
C ARG A 47 15.52 -8.72 -17.33
N ASN A 48 16.18 -7.59 -17.55
CA ASN A 48 15.50 -6.36 -17.99
C ASN A 48 16.46 -5.46 -18.78
N THR A 49 16.59 -5.75 -20.07
CA THR A 49 17.03 -4.80 -21.11
C THR A 49 16.58 -5.36 -22.46
N GLN A 50 15.39 -4.99 -22.95
CA GLN A 50 15.12 -4.94 -24.39
C GLN A 50 13.86 -4.13 -24.70
N THR A 51 14.03 -3.27 -25.70
CA THR A 51 13.14 -2.26 -26.27
C THR A 51 11.94 -2.88 -26.99
N ILE A 52 10.76 -2.26 -26.93
CA ILE A 52 9.56 -2.71 -27.68
C ILE A 52 9.10 -1.61 -28.62
N GLU A 53 8.98 -1.96 -29.91
CA GLU A 53 8.40 -1.16 -31.00
C GLU A 53 6.85 -1.15 -30.95
N VAL A 54 6.25 -0.05 -31.39
CA VAL A 54 4.81 0.20 -31.38
C VAL A 54 4.23 0.00 -32.78
N ALA A 55 3.16 -0.79 -32.91
CA ALA A 55 2.39 -0.89 -34.15
C ALA A 55 0.86 -0.95 -33.92
N GLY A 56 0.14 -0.11 -34.67
CA GLY A 56 -1.13 -0.46 -35.34
C GLY A 56 -2.46 -0.17 -34.66
N CYS A 57 -3.22 0.81 -35.18
CA CYS A 57 -4.56 1.22 -34.76
C CYS A 57 -5.67 0.20 -35.11
N GLY A 58 -6.61 0.00 -34.17
CA GLY A 58 -7.92 -0.62 -34.39
C GLY A 58 -8.79 -0.53 -33.13
N VAL A 59 -9.98 0.08 -33.26
CA VAL A 59 -11.17 0.15 -32.36
C VAL A 59 -10.95 -0.06 -30.84
N PRO A 60 -11.27 0.89 -29.93
CA PRO A 60 -10.93 0.78 -28.52
C PRO A 60 -11.87 -0.17 -27.78
N SER A 61 -11.64 -1.48 -27.89
CA SER A 61 -11.87 -2.38 -26.77
C SER A 61 -11.03 -1.88 -25.60
N CYS A 62 -11.60 -1.83 -24.38
CA CYS A 62 -10.82 -1.57 -23.16
C CYS A 62 -9.46 -2.27 -23.28
N PRO A 63 -8.32 -1.55 -23.20
CA PRO A 63 -7.06 -2.24 -23.11
C PRO A 63 -7.19 -3.24 -21.97
N ARG A 64 -6.61 -4.43 -22.17
CA ARG A 64 -6.54 -5.54 -21.21
C ARG A 64 -5.66 -5.10 -20.01
N ALA A 65 -6.06 -4.02 -19.37
CA ALA A 65 -5.21 -3.00 -18.81
C ALA A 65 -4.67 -3.44 -17.46
N LEU A 66 -3.35 -3.64 -17.41
CA LEU A 66 -2.51 -3.59 -16.21
C LEU A 66 -2.97 -4.49 -15.06
N VAL A 67 -3.37 -5.73 -15.38
CA VAL A 67 -3.52 -6.81 -14.38
C VAL A 67 -2.19 -7.58 -14.37
N PRO A 68 -1.25 -7.29 -13.44
CA PRO A 68 0.00 -8.03 -13.40
C PRO A 68 -0.27 -9.48 -12.97
N SER A 69 0.16 -10.45 -13.77
CA SER A 69 0.16 -11.86 -13.36
C SER A 69 1.21 -12.16 -12.29
N SER A 70 2.29 -11.37 -12.27
CA SER A 70 3.42 -11.49 -11.34
C SER A 70 4.08 -10.13 -11.09
N LEU A 71 5.00 -10.04 -10.12
CA LEU A 71 5.78 -8.81 -9.89
C LEU A 71 6.63 -8.42 -11.10
N GLY A 72 7.05 -9.39 -11.93
CA GLY A 72 7.85 -9.12 -13.13
C GLY A 72 7.07 -8.40 -14.23
N ASP A 73 5.74 -8.44 -14.19
CA ASP A 73 4.86 -7.82 -15.18
C ASP A 73 4.52 -6.36 -14.83
N ILE A 74 4.98 -5.87 -13.67
CA ILE A 74 4.78 -4.48 -13.26
C ILE A 74 5.61 -3.59 -14.19
N PRO A 75 4.99 -2.60 -14.87
CA PRO A 75 5.72 -1.73 -15.79
C PRO A 75 6.78 -0.92 -15.02
N PRO A 76 8.02 -0.83 -15.53
CA PRO A 76 9.03 0.03 -14.93
C PRO A 76 8.71 1.50 -15.19
N GLU A 77 9.21 2.37 -14.31
CA GLU A 77 9.23 3.83 -14.50
C GLU A 77 7.85 4.51 -14.70
N ASP A 78 6.80 4.00 -14.05
CA ASP A 78 5.43 4.54 -14.13
C ASP A 78 5.31 5.93 -13.46
N PRO A 79 4.95 6.99 -14.21
CA PRO A 79 4.87 8.34 -13.67
C PRO A 79 3.83 8.52 -12.56
N ALA A 80 2.70 7.80 -12.63
CA ALA A 80 1.64 7.91 -11.63
C ALA A 80 2.11 7.37 -10.26
N THR A 81 2.85 6.26 -10.28
CA THR A 81 3.47 5.68 -9.09
C THR A 81 4.45 6.65 -8.44
N TYR A 82 5.31 7.29 -9.23
CA TYR A 82 6.21 8.32 -8.69
C TYR A 82 5.45 9.53 -8.15
N ALA A 83 4.42 10.02 -8.85
CA ALA A 83 3.61 11.14 -8.36
C ALA A 83 2.95 10.84 -6.99
N MET A 84 2.45 9.62 -6.78
CA MET A 84 1.91 9.18 -5.48
C MET A 84 3.01 9.16 -4.40
N LEU A 85 4.18 8.62 -4.72
CA LEU A 85 5.34 8.62 -3.81
C LEU A 85 5.76 10.05 -3.45
N GLN A 86 5.84 10.95 -4.44
CA GLN A 86 6.17 12.37 -4.24
C GLN A 86 5.15 13.10 -3.34
N ALA A 87 3.90 12.63 -3.28
CA ALA A 87 2.89 13.16 -2.36
C ALA A 87 3.06 12.65 -0.91
N GLY A 88 4.00 11.72 -0.67
CA GLY A 88 4.17 11.06 0.63
C GLY A 88 3.06 10.05 0.94
N ASP A 89 2.29 9.63 -0.07
CA ASP A 89 1.16 8.71 0.10
C ASP A 89 1.62 7.24 0.15
N THR A 90 2.25 6.87 1.26
CA THR A 90 2.97 5.60 1.38
C THR A 90 2.50 4.70 2.52
N VAL A 91 1.27 4.89 3.01
CA VAL A 91 0.65 3.96 3.97
C VAL A 91 0.69 2.54 3.39
N GLY A 92 1.38 1.63 4.09
CA GLY A 92 1.53 0.23 3.71
C GLY A 92 2.57 -0.05 2.60
N VAL A 93 3.24 0.98 2.07
CA VAL A 93 4.28 0.80 1.04
C VAL A 93 5.58 0.37 1.71
N PHE A 94 6.19 -0.70 1.20
CA PHE A 94 7.37 -1.31 1.83
C PHE A 94 8.49 -0.30 2.07
N GLN A 95 9.10 -0.31 3.26
CA GLN A 95 10.27 0.50 3.69
C GLN A 95 10.09 2.03 3.74
N VAL A 96 9.20 2.62 2.95
CA VAL A 96 9.02 4.09 2.83
C VAL A 96 7.76 4.60 3.54
N GLU A 97 7.27 3.86 4.54
CA GLU A 97 6.01 4.14 5.26
C GLU A 97 6.19 4.84 6.63
N SER A 98 7.43 4.96 7.12
CA SER A 98 7.68 5.67 8.38
C SER A 98 7.46 7.19 8.24
N ARG A 99 7.18 7.91 9.34
CA ARG A 99 6.99 9.37 9.31
C ARG A 99 8.17 10.12 8.68
N ALA A 100 9.40 9.69 8.96
CA ALA A 100 10.59 10.29 8.40
C ALA A 100 10.62 10.14 6.86
N GLN A 101 10.34 8.92 6.36
CA GLN A 101 10.27 8.61 4.94
C GLN A 101 9.13 9.37 4.24
N MET A 102 7.93 9.34 4.82
CA MET A 102 6.76 10.10 4.32
C MET A 102 7.05 11.61 4.18
N SER A 103 7.82 12.19 5.11
CA SER A 103 8.23 13.60 5.03
C SER A 103 9.39 13.86 4.07
N MET A 104 10.18 12.83 3.75
CA MET A 104 11.34 12.89 2.87
C MET A 104 10.91 12.87 1.40
N LEU A 105 9.99 11.99 1.03
CA LEU A 105 9.57 11.80 -0.36
C LEU A 105 9.13 13.09 -1.08
N PRO A 106 8.33 14.00 -0.48
CA PRO A 106 7.96 15.27 -1.14
C PRO A 106 9.14 16.23 -1.35
N ARG A 107 10.23 16.04 -0.60
CA ARG A 107 11.45 16.83 -0.69
C ARG A 107 12.44 16.21 -1.67
N LEU A 108 12.60 14.89 -1.66
CA LEU A 108 13.48 14.13 -2.57
C LEU A 108 12.93 14.12 -3.99
N LYS A 109 11.60 14.07 -4.13
CA LYS A 109 10.87 14.00 -5.41
C LYS A 109 11.41 12.91 -6.34
N PRO A 110 11.19 11.61 -6.02
CA PRO A 110 11.67 10.52 -6.86
C PRO A 110 11.00 10.56 -8.24
N GLN A 111 11.80 10.49 -9.30
CA GLN A 111 11.35 10.51 -10.70
C GLN A 111 11.78 9.26 -11.47
N ASN A 112 12.71 8.49 -10.92
CA ASN A 112 13.15 7.23 -11.50
C ASN A 112 13.44 6.17 -10.42
N PHE A 113 13.69 4.93 -10.84
CA PHE A 113 13.99 3.83 -9.93
C PHE A 113 15.20 4.11 -9.02
N TYR A 114 16.25 4.74 -9.55
CA TYR A 114 17.46 5.00 -8.79
C TYR A 114 17.24 5.97 -7.62
N ASP A 115 16.31 6.92 -7.76
CA ASP A 115 15.92 7.79 -6.65
C ASP A 115 15.34 7.01 -5.46
N LEU A 116 14.66 5.88 -5.71
CA LEU A 116 14.15 5.00 -4.65
C LEU A 116 15.28 4.22 -3.98
N VAL A 117 16.33 3.84 -4.73
CA VAL A 117 17.55 3.25 -4.17
C VAL A 117 18.19 4.21 -3.17
N ILE A 118 18.23 5.49 -3.52
CA ILE A 118 18.73 6.55 -2.64
C ILE A 118 17.81 6.73 -1.42
N GLU A 119 16.49 6.83 -1.60
CA GLU A 119 15.52 6.99 -0.50
C GLU A 119 15.67 5.88 0.57
N VAL A 120 15.79 4.62 0.12
CA VAL A 120 15.98 3.46 1.00
C VAL A 120 17.30 3.55 1.80
N ALA A 121 18.33 4.18 1.25
CA ALA A 121 19.65 4.27 1.86
C ALA A 121 19.82 5.50 2.75
N ILE A 122 19.24 6.64 2.38
CA ILE A 122 19.58 7.95 2.96
C ILE A 122 18.85 8.23 4.29
N VAL A 123 17.61 7.76 4.46
CA VAL A 123 16.80 8.04 5.66
C VAL A 123 17.13 7.02 6.76
N ARG A 124 18.30 7.17 7.37
CA ARG A 124 18.82 6.29 8.44
C ARG A 124 19.55 7.08 9.51
N PRO A 125 19.69 6.55 10.75
CA PRO A 125 20.37 7.27 11.84
C PRO A 125 21.76 7.76 11.45
N GLY A 126 22.46 6.97 10.65
CA GLY A 126 23.81 7.24 10.19
C GLY A 126 23.97 8.45 9.25
N PRO A 127 23.38 8.46 8.04
CA PRO A 127 23.47 9.60 7.14
C PRO A 127 22.86 10.89 7.71
N ILE A 128 21.87 10.77 8.62
CA ILE A 128 21.33 11.90 9.38
C ILE A 128 22.41 12.50 10.30
N GLN A 129 23.12 11.66 11.06
CA GLN A 129 24.24 12.08 11.92
C GLN A 129 25.44 12.59 11.10
N GLY A 130 25.69 12.02 9.92
CA GLY A 130 26.70 12.46 8.97
C GLY A 130 26.42 13.80 8.29
N LYS A 131 25.25 14.43 8.56
CA LYS A 131 24.79 15.68 7.94
C LYS A 131 24.67 15.60 6.40
N MET A 132 24.36 14.42 5.86
CA MET A 132 24.40 14.13 4.42
C MET A 132 23.05 14.34 3.73
N VAL A 133 21.95 14.18 4.48
CA VAL A 133 20.57 14.31 3.97
C VAL A 133 20.30 15.72 3.44
N HIS A 134 20.69 16.75 4.18
CA HIS A 134 20.41 18.14 3.81
C HIS A 134 21.16 18.60 2.55
N PRO A 135 22.48 18.38 2.42
CA PRO A 135 23.20 18.66 1.16
C PRO A 135 22.57 17.98 -0.05
N TYR A 136 22.25 16.68 0.06
CA TYR A 136 21.63 15.94 -1.04
C TYR A 136 20.31 16.58 -1.46
N LEU A 137 19.42 16.88 -0.51
CA LEU A 137 18.13 17.50 -0.79
C LEU A 137 18.26 18.90 -1.38
N ARG A 138 19.15 19.75 -0.87
CA ARG A 138 19.34 21.11 -1.41
C ARG A 138 19.80 21.06 -2.86
N ARG A 139 20.77 20.19 -3.17
CA ARG A 139 21.24 19.96 -4.54
C ARG A 139 20.14 19.41 -5.44
N ARG A 140 19.39 18.44 -4.95
CA ARG A 140 18.24 17.85 -5.67
C ARG A 140 17.15 18.88 -5.98
N GLN A 141 16.97 19.87 -5.11
CA GLN A 141 16.01 20.96 -5.27
C GLN A 141 16.57 22.15 -6.05
N GLY A 142 17.82 22.11 -6.49
CA GLY A 142 18.49 23.22 -7.17
C GLY A 142 18.80 24.42 -6.26
N LEU A 143 18.78 24.23 -4.94
CA LEU A 143 19.10 25.26 -3.94
C LEU A 143 20.61 25.37 -3.67
N GLU A 144 21.39 24.38 -4.10
CA GLU A 144 22.84 24.31 -3.97
C GLU A 144 23.41 23.73 -5.26
N GLU A 145 24.40 24.38 -5.86
CA GLU A 145 25.07 23.88 -7.05
C GLU A 145 25.95 22.67 -6.71
N VAL A 146 25.98 21.68 -7.60
CA VAL A 146 26.81 20.48 -7.38
C VAL A 146 28.22 20.74 -7.92
N SER A 147 29.19 20.77 -7.03
CA SER A 147 30.61 20.84 -7.39
C SER A 147 31.30 19.49 -7.17
N TYR A 148 32.22 19.15 -8.08
CA TYR A 148 33.03 17.95 -8.01
C TYR A 148 34.51 18.34 -7.99
N PRO A 149 35.34 17.73 -7.13
CA PRO A 149 36.77 18.04 -7.06
C PRO A 149 37.56 17.61 -8.31
N SER A 150 37.05 16.63 -9.06
CA SER A 150 37.65 16.14 -10.30
C SER A 150 36.61 15.46 -11.19
N GLU A 151 36.90 15.35 -12.49
CA GLU A 151 36.04 14.61 -13.44
C GLU A 151 35.96 13.10 -13.12
N ASP A 152 36.98 12.55 -12.48
CA ASP A 152 36.96 11.15 -12.08
C ASP A 152 36.07 10.90 -10.85
N LEU A 153 36.07 11.81 -9.87
CA LEU A 153 35.14 11.75 -8.74
C LEU A 153 33.70 12.08 -9.14
N LYS A 154 33.51 12.89 -10.18
CA LYS A 154 32.19 13.13 -10.76
C LYS A 154 31.54 11.84 -11.23
N LYS A 155 32.26 10.96 -11.93
CA LYS A 155 31.74 9.64 -12.36
C LYS A 155 31.26 8.77 -11.18
N VAL A 156 31.87 8.92 -10.01
CA VAL A 156 31.52 8.15 -8.79
C VAL A 156 30.28 8.72 -8.10
N PHE A 157 30.16 10.05 -8.04
CA PHE A 157 29.15 10.73 -7.21
C PHE A 157 28.06 11.47 -8.00
N GLU A 158 28.09 11.47 -9.33
CA GLU A 158 27.08 12.17 -10.14
C GLU A 158 25.66 11.69 -9.81
N ARG A 159 25.49 10.37 -9.69
CA ARG A 159 24.20 9.72 -9.41
C ARG A 159 23.65 10.05 -8.02
N THR A 160 24.52 10.49 -7.11
CA THR A 160 24.17 10.89 -5.73
C THR A 160 24.44 12.37 -5.46
N LEU A 161 24.53 13.19 -6.52
CA LEU A 161 24.69 14.64 -6.44
C LEU A 161 25.89 15.07 -5.58
N GLY A 162 27.03 14.39 -5.72
CA GLY A 162 28.25 14.72 -4.98
C GLY A 162 28.20 14.35 -3.49
N VAL A 163 27.17 13.64 -3.03
CA VAL A 163 27.05 13.15 -1.65
C VAL A 163 27.37 11.67 -1.67
N PRO A 164 28.38 11.20 -0.93
CA PRO A 164 28.64 9.76 -0.84
C PRO A 164 27.45 9.14 -0.08
N ILE A 165 26.84 8.04 -0.54
CA ILE A 165 25.69 7.41 0.16
C ILE A 165 25.96 5.92 0.36
N PHE A 166 26.61 5.29 -0.61
CA PHE A 166 26.83 3.85 -0.64
C PHE A 166 28.26 3.44 -0.27
N GLN A 167 28.42 2.20 0.21
CA GLN A 167 29.74 1.63 0.50
C GLN A 167 30.59 1.51 -0.77
N GLU A 168 29.96 1.13 -1.88
CA GLU A 168 30.59 0.93 -3.18
C GLU A 168 31.21 2.24 -3.70
N GLN A 169 30.58 3.39 -3.44
CA GLN A 169 31.13 4.70 -3.80
C GLN A 169 32.40 5.03 -3.00
N VAL A 170 32.46 4.64 -1.72
CA VAL A 170 33.67 4.81 -0.90
C VAL A 170 34.82 3.97 -1.45
N MET A 171 34.53 2.72 -1.86
CA MET A 171 35.54 1.86 -2.49
C MET A 171 36.03 2.46 -3.82
N GLN A 172 35.10 2.94 -4.66
CA GLN A 172 35.44 3.58 -5.93
C GLN A 172 36.27 4.85 -5.74
N LEU A 173 35.93 5.67 -4.74
CA LEU A 173 36.75 6.82 -4.37
C LEU A 173 38.16 6.39 -3.99
N ALA A 174 38.34 5.34 -3.17
CA ALA A 174 39.67 4.90 -2.77
C ALA A 174 40.51 4.43 -3.97
N ILE A 175 39.88 3.75 -4.94
CA ILE A 175 40.54 3.30 -6.17
C ILE A 175 40.95 4.50 -7.03
N VAL A 176 40.00 5.38 -7.29
CA VAL A 176 40.13 6.47 -8.28
C VAL A 176 40.95 7.64 -7.73
N ALA A 177 40.65 8.09 -6.51
CA ALA A 177 41.31 9.24 -5.91
C ALA A 177 42.58 8.88 -5.13
N ALA A 178 42.65 7.71 -4.50
CA ALA A 178 43.82 7.31 -3.70
C ALA A 178 44.69 6.21 -4.36
N GLY A 179 44.29 5.68 -5.52
CA GLY A 179 45.08 4.69 -6.24
C GLY A 179 45.09 3.30 -5.64
N PHE A 180 44.05 2.93 -4.90
CA PHE A 180 43.92 1.59 -4.34
C PHE A 180 43.65 0.58 -5.44
N THR A 181 44.21 -0.62 -5.30
CA THR A 181 43.74 -1.79 -6.04
C THR A 181 42.34 -2.20 -5.56
N PRO A 182 41.54 -2.92 -6.39
CA PRO A 182 40.25 -3.43 -5.95
C PRO A 182 40.31 -4.28 -4.68
N GLY A 183 41.41 -5.03 -4.49
CA GLY A 183 41.66 -5.82 -3.29
C GLY A 183 41.89 -4.96 -2.04
N GLU A 184 42.69 -3.90 -2.14
CA GLU A 184 42.90 -2.94 -1.03
C GLU A 184 41.62 -2.19 -0.68
N ALA A 185 40.81 -1.81 -1.68
CA ALA A 185 39.55 -1.12 -1.45
C ALA A 185 38.53 -2.00 -0.70
N ASP A 186 38.48 -3.31 -0.98
CA ASP A 186 37.62 -4.23 -0.24
C ASP A 186 38.18 -4.53 1.18
N GLN A 187 39.51 -4.55 1.36
CA GLN A 187 40.10 -4.59 2.70
C GLN A 187 39.72 -3.34 3.52
N LEU A 188 39.78 -2.14 2.93
CA LEU A 188 39.30 -0.90 3.55
C LEU A 188 37.83 -1.02 3.97
N ARG A 189 36.94 -1.50 3.09
CA ARG A 189 35.52 -1.71 3.40
C ARG A 189 35.32 -2.64 4.60
N ARG A 190 36.04 -3.77 4.66
CA ARG A 190 35.97 -4.70 5.81
C ARG A 190 36.42 -4.04 7.11
N SER A 191 37.51 -3.25 7.05
CA SER A 191 38.03 -2.53 8.21
C SER A 191 37.07 -1.45 8.70
N MET A 192 36.36 -0.75 7.80
CA MET A 192 35.32 0.22 8.16
C MET A 192 34.21 -0.40 9.02
N ALA A 193 33.73 -1.60 8.68
CA ALA A 193 32.67 -2.27 9.42
C ALA A 193 33.09 -2.73 10.84
N ALA A 194 34.38 -2.99 11.07
CA ALA A 194 34.91 -3.48 12.34
C ALA A 194 35.53 -2.38 13.24
N TRP A 195 35.80 -1.20 12.67
CA TRP A 195 36.57 -0.12 13.28
C TRP A 195 36.07 0.33 14.66
N LYS A 196 34.76 0.56 14.84
CA LYS A 196 34.19 1.01 16.13
C LYS A 196 34.49 0.05 17.29
N ARG A 197 34.75 -1.23 17.01
CA ARG A 197 35.01 -2.26 18.04
C ARG A 197 36.49 -2.59 18.21
N ARG A 198 37.30 -2.49 17.15
CA ARG A 198 38.69 -3.00 17.14
C ARG A 198 39.76 -1.95 16.83
N GLY A 199 39.39 -0.73 16.48
CA GLY A 199 40.34 0.26 15.96
C GLY A 199 40.92 -0.15 14.60
N GLY A 200 42.06 0.42 14.21
CA GLY A 200 42.87 -0.05 13.08
C GLY A 200 42.65 0.63 11.72
N MET A 201 42.02 1.81 11.66
CA MET A 201 41.86 2.54 10.39
C MET A 201 43.02 3.51 10.08
N GLU A 202 43.89 3.78 11.05
CA GLU A 202 44.96 4.79 10.93
C GLU A 202 45.99 4.47 9.84
N HIS A 203 46.29 3.20 9.58
CA HIS A 203 47.22 2.85 8.50
C HIS A 203 46.64 3.18 7.11
N TYR A 204 45.31 3.18 6.96
CA TYR A 204 44.65 3.60 5.72
C TYR A 204 44.62 5.12 5.57
N ARG A 205 44.67 5.87 6.68
CA ARG A 205 44.76 7.34 6.67
C ARG A 205 45.93 7.79 5.84
N GLN A 206 47.12 7.29 6.18
CA GLN A 206 48.36 7.66 5.51
C GLN A 206 48.30 7.30 4.02
N ARG A 207 47.88 6.08 3.70
CA ARG A 207 47.78 5.59 2.33
C ARG A 207 46.79 6.41 1.48
N ILE A 208 45.65 6.82 2.05
CA ILE A 208 44.66 7.65 1.35
C ILE A 208 45.21 9.04 1.08
N ILE A 209 45.81 9.68 2.09
CA ILE A 209 46.35 11.04 1.96
C ILE A 209 47.48 11.08 0.93
N GLU A 210 48.45 10.16 1.02
CA GLU A 210 49.55 10.06 0.06
C GLU A 210 49.00 9.83 -1.36
N GLY A 211 48.14 8.83 -1.53
CA GLY A 211 47.59 8.49 -2.83
C GLY A 211 46.76 9.61 -3.48
N MET A 212 46.03 10.39 -2.68
CA MET A 212 45.29 11.56 -3.14
C MET A 212 46.21 12.74 -3.46
N THR A 213 47.22 12.98 -2.64
CA THR A 213 48.17 14.10 -2.87
C THR A 213 49.00 13.87 -4.13
N GLU A 214 49.46 12.63 -4.36
CA GLU A 214 50.15 12.21 -5.59
C GLU A 214 49.31 12.42 -6.87
N ARG A 215 47.98 12.42 -6.74
CA ARG A 215 47.03 12.62 -7.84
C ARG A 215 46.53 14.06 -7.94
N GLY A 216 47.12 14.99 -7.19
CA GLY A 216 46.86 16.42 -7.29
C GLY A 216 45.70 16.93 -6.43
N TYR A 217 45.19 16.14 -5.48
CA TYR A 217 44.21 16.62 -4.51
C TYR A 217 44.90 17.34 -3.35
N GLU A 218 44.26 18.40 -2.84
CA GLU A 218 44.76 19.13 -1.67
C GLU A 218 44.72 18.25 -0.40
N THR A 219 45.76 18.32 0.43
CA THR A 219 45.87 17.53 1.67
C THR A 219 44.65 17.71 2.57
N GLY A 220 44.16 18.94 2.71
CA GLY A 220 42.97 19.23 3.52
C GLY A 220 41.71 18.51 3.01
N PHE A 221 41.56 18.37 1.68
CA PHE A 221 40.46 17.61 1.09
C PHE A 221 40.62 16.10 1.35
N ALA A 222 41.84 15.56 1.23
CA ALA A 222 42.11 14.15 1.52
C ALA A 222 41.81 13.78 2.99
N GLU A 223 42.13 14.67 3.92
CA GLU A 223 41.78 14.49 5.35
C GLU A 223 40.26 14.50 5.58
N GLN A 224 39.54 15.42 4.94
CA GLN A 224 38.07 15.46 5.02
C GLN A 224 37.44 14.18 4.48
N VAL A 225 37.95 13.68 3.35
CA VAL A 225 37.52 12.41 2.76
C VAL A 225 37.75 11.25 3.71
N PHE A 226 38.91 11.17 4.36
CA PHE A 226 39.18 10.11 5.34
C PHE A 226 38.22 10.15 6.54
N GLU A 227 37.92 11.33 7.08
CA GLU A 227 36.96 11.45 8.18
C GLU A 227 35.53 11.07 7.74
N GLN A 228 35.13 11.39 6.50
CA GLN A 228 33.87 10.90 5.95
C GLN A 228 33.86 9.36 5.89
N ILE A 229 34.90 8.73 5.34
CA ILE A 229 35.08 7.27 5.26
C ILE A 229 34.99 6.61 6.65
N LYS A 230 35.64 7.20 7.67
CA LYS A 230 35.52 6.74 9.07
C LYS A 230 34.08 6.74 9.55
N GLY A 231 33.31 7.78 9.20
CA GLY A 231 31.88 7.83 9.46
C GLY A 231 31.12 6.65 8.82
N PHE A 232 31.40 6.38 7.53
CA PHE A 232 30.69 5.36 6.73
C PHE A 232 30.74 3.96 7.33
N GLY A 233 31.77 3.60 8.10
CA GLY A 233 31.80 2.29 8.79
C GLY A 233 30.60 2.02 9.70
N SER A 234 29.94 3.08 10.18
CA SER A 234 28.76 2.97 11.05
C SER A 234 27.42 3.13 10.33
N TYR A 235 27.40 3.52 9.06
CA TYR A 235 26.18 3.86 8.35
C TYR A 235 26.10 3.54 6.86
N GLY A 236 27.22 3.21 6.24
CA GLY A 236 27.30 2.89 4.83
C GLY A 236 26.40 1.71 4.53
N PHE A 237 25.61 1.85 3.48
CA PHE A 237 24.68 0.82 3.05
C PHE A 237 25.11 0.28 1.68
N PRO A 238 25.08 -1.05 1.45
CA PRO A 238 25.40 -1.60 0.13
C PRO A 238 24.35 -1.15 -0.90
N GLU A 239 24.82 -0.59 -2.01
CA GLU A 239 23.98 -0.14 -3.13
C GLU A 239 23.16 -1.29 -3.71
N SER A 240 23.79 -2.46 -3.88
CA SER A 240 23.12 -3.67 -4.38
C SER A 240 21.94 -4.11 -3.51
N HIS A 241 22.07 -3.99 -2.19
CA HIS A 241 21.01 -4.32 -1.24
C HIS A 241 19.94 -3.21 -1.19
N ALA A 242 20.31 -1.95 -1.37
CA ALA A 242 19.35 -0.86 -1.55
C ALA A 242 18.52 -1.05 -2.82
N ALA A 243 19.15 -1.46 -3.92
CA ALA A 243 18.48 -1.70 -5.18
C ALA A 243 17.46 -2.85 -5.08
N SER A 244 17.81 -3.96 -4.44
CA SER A 244 16.86 -5.07 -4.28
C SER A 244 15.63 -4.69 -3.44
N PHE A 245 15.80 -3.83 -2.42
CA PHE A 245 14.68 -3.33 -1.62
C PHE A 245 13.85 -2.28 -2.38
N ALA A 246 14.49 -1.43 -3.17
CA ALA A 246 13.80 -0.44 -4.00
C ALA A 246 12.84 -1.09 -5.01
N LEU A 247 13.12 -2.31 -5.49
CA LEU A 247 12.17 -3.07 -6.32
C LEU A 247 10.85 -3.36 -5.58
N LEU A 248 10.94 -3.69 -4.30
CA LEU A 248 9.76 -3.96 -3.46
C LEU A 248 9.03 -2.67 -3.08
N VAL A 249 9.77 -1.58 -2.85
CA VAL A 249 9.20 -0.23 -2.69
C VAL A 249 8.36 0.11 -3.92
N TYR A 250 8.97 0.02 -5.10
CA TYR A 250 8.31 0.33 -6.37
C TYR A 250 7.10 -0.56 -6.62
N ALA A 251 7.24 -1.89 -6.48
CA ALA A 251 6.14 -2.83 -6.70
C ALA A 251 4.96 -2.59 -5.75
N SER A 252 5.23 -2.35 -4.45
CA SER A 252 4.15 -2.05 -3.50
C SER A 252 3.51 -0.68 -3.72
N ALA A 253 4.29 0.34 -4.11
CA ALA A 253 3.77 1.65 -4.49
C ALA A 253 2.90 1.57 -5.75
N TRP A 254 3.33 0.82 -6.76
CA TRP A 254 2.58 0.62 -8.00
C TRP A 254 1.25 -0.08 -7.73
N LEU A 255 1.27 -1.16 -6.92
CA LEU A 255 0.04 -1.87 -6.54
C LEU A 255 -0.92 -0.97 -5.75
N LYS A 256 -0.41 -0.14 -4.84
CA LYS A 256 -1.22 0.85 -4.13
C LYS A 256 -1.83 1.87 -5.08
N CYS A 257 -1.03 2.40 -6.01
CA CYS A 257 -1.44 3.43 -6.96
C CYS A 257 -2.53 2.93 -7.92
N HIS A 258 -2.36 1.73 -8.48
CA HIS A 258 -3.21 1.21 -9.56
C HIS A 258 -4.31 0.26 -9.08
N HIS A 259 -4.10 -0.42 -7.96
CA HIS A 259 -5.03 -1.42 -7.39
C HIS A 259 -5.29 -1.18 -5.88
N PRO A 260 -5.74 0.03 -5.48
CA PRO A 260 -5.85 0.41 -4.07
C PRO A 260 -6.81 -0.50 -3.27
N ALA A 261 -7.86 -1.03 -3.90
CA ALA A 261 -8.80 -1.96 -3.25
C ALA A 261 -8.13 -3.30 -2.90
N ALA A 262 -7.38 -3.88 -3.84
CA ALA A 262 -6.65 -5.14 -3.65
C ALA A 262 -5.52 -4.95 -2.63
N PHE A 263 -4.83 -3.82 -2.71
CA PHE A 263 -3.77 -3.46 -1.78
C PHE A 263 -4.30 -3.34 -0.35
N ALA A 264 -5.42 -2.64 -0.16
CA ALA A 264 -6.08 -2.52 1.14
C ALA A 264 -6.58 -3.88 1.67
N ALA A 265 -7.22 -4.70 0.85
CA ALA A 265 -7.63 -6.05 1.21
C ALA A 265 -6.43 -6.90 1.68
N ALA A 266 -5.32 -6.86 0.94
CA ALA A 266 -4.11 -7.59 1.29
C ALA A 266 -3.52 -7.13 2.64
N LEU A 267 -3.50 -5.81 2.90
CA LEU A 267 -3.04 -5.24 4.18
C LEU A 267 -3.95 -5.64 5.35
N LEU A 268 -5.27 -5.67 5.13
CA LEU A 268 -6.25 -6.11 6.13
C LEU A 268 -6.07 -7.60 6.47
N ASN A 269 -5.88 -8.43 5.44
CA ASN A 269 -5.72 -9.88 5.59
C ASN A 269 -4.35 -10.26 6.18
N ALA A 270 -3.35 -9.38 6.06
CA ALA A 270 -2.03 -9.59 6.64
C ALA A 270 -1.91 -9.12 8.10
N GLN A 271 -2.97 -8.57 8.71
CA GLN A 271 -2.94 -8.14 10.11
C GLN A 271 -2.68 -9.31 11.09
N PRO A 272 -2.03 -9.07 12.24
CA PRO A 272 -1.49 -7.78 12.70
C PRO A 272 -0.12 -7.44 12.06
N LEU A 273 0.01 -6.25 11.48
CA LEU A 273 1.28 -5.76 10.89
C LEU A 273 2.03 -4.73 11.76
N GLY A 274 1.45 -4.33 12.90
CA GLY A 274 2.09 -3.49 13.92
C GLY A 274 2.20 -1.99 13.60
N PHE A 275 2.17 -1.57 12.34
CA PHE A 275 2.33 -0.15 11.95
C PHE A 275 1.02 0.63 11.80
N TYR A 276 -0.05 0.01 11.30
CA TYR A 276 -1.32 0.67 11.03
C TYR A 276 -2.48 -0.12 11.61
N SER A 277 -3.43 0.61 12.20
CA SER A 277 -4.72 0.06 12.57
C SER A 277 -5.58 -0.22 11.33
N VAL A 278 -6.53 -1.15 11.48
CA VAL A 278 -7.55 -1.47 10.45
C VAL A 278 -8.27 -0.20 9.98
N SER A 279 -8.62 0.69 10.91
CA SER A 279 -9.29 1.96 10.61
C SER A 279 -8.44 2.86 9.69
N GLN A 280 -7.13 2.99 9.96
CA GLN A 280 -6.23 3.78 9.13
C GLN A 280 -6.13 3.23 7.70
N ILE A 281 -6.06 1.90 7.54
CA ILE A 281 -6.02 1.24 6.23
C ILE A 281 -7.32 1.50 5.44
N ILE A 282 -8.47 1.40 6.11
CA ILE A 282 -9.77 1.65 5.48
C ILE A 282 -9.93 3.12 5.08
N GLN A 283 -9.52 4.05 5.94
CA GLN A 283 -9.55 5.47 5.63
C GLN A 283 -8.63 5.80 4.46
N ASP A 284 -7.46 5.15 4.38
CA ASP A 284 -6.54 5.29 3.26
C ASP A 284 -7.16 4.81 1.95
N ALA A 285 -7.76 3.62 1.95
CA ALA A 285 -8.49 3.08 0.80
C ALA A 285 -9.62 4.03 0.34
N ARG A 286 -10.38 4.60 1.28
CA ARG A 286 -11.44 5.58 1.01
C ARG A 286 -10.89 6.86 0.37
N ARG A 287 -9.74 7.37 0.85
CA ARG A 287 -9.06 8.52 0.22
C ARG A 287 -8.63 8.23 -1.22
N HIS A 288 -8.33 6.97 -1.54
CA HIS A 288 -8.05 6.49 -2.90
C HIS A 288 -9.33 6.18 -3.72
N GLY A 289 -10.52 6.55 -3.20
CA GLY A 289 -11.79 6.36 -3.89
C GLY A 289 -12.28 4.91 -3.93
N VAL A 290 -11.80 4.04 -3.03
CA VAL A 290 -12.30 2.67 -2.88
C VAL A 290 -13.62 2.70 -2.10
N GLU A 291 -14.66 2.10 -2.67
CA GLU A 291 -15.90 1.80 -1.95
C GLU A 291 -15.62 0.68 -0.95
N VAL A 292 -15.72 0.96 0.35
CA VAL A 292 -15.55 -0.06 1.40
C VAL A 292 -16.92 -0.46 1.93
N ARG A 293 -17.23 -1.75 1.85
CA ARG A 293 -18.50 -2.33 2.26
C ARG A 293 -18.35 -3.10 3.58
N PRO A 294 -19.33 -2.98 4.50
CA PRO A 294 -19.26 -3.65 5.80
C PRO A 294 -19.33 -5.16 5.65
N VAL A 295 -19.02 -5.87 6.74
CA VAL A 295 -19.26 -7.30 6.85
C VAL A 295 -20.76 -7.59 6.67
N ASP A 296 -21.11 -8.61 5.91
CA ASP A 296 -22.49 -9.10 5.74
C ASP A 296 -22.46 -10.63 5.70
N VAL A 297 -23.18 -11.30 6.59
CA VAL A 297 -23.21 -12.78 6.66
C VAL A 297 -23.68 -13.44 5.35
N ARG A 298 -24.43 -12.72 4.51
CA ARG A 298 -24.91 -13.23 3.23
C ARG A 298 -23.86 -13.18 2.12
N MET A 299 -22.79 -12.40 2.28
CA MET A 299 -21.83 -12.11 1.22
C MET A 299 -20.37 -12.33 1.66
N SER A 300 -19.96 -11.79 2.80
CA SER A 300 -18.57 -11.77 3.26
C SER A 300 -17.99 -13.17 3.43
N GLY A 301 -16.77 -13.38 2.94
CA GLY A 301 -15.90 -14.50 3.32
C GLY A 301 -15.29 -14.32 4.71
N TRP A 302 -14.35 -15.20 5.06
CA TRP A 302 -13.52 -15.04 6.26
C TRP A 302 -12.61 -13.82 6.13
N GLU A 303 -11.91 -13.72 5.01
CA GLU A 303 -10.98 -12.64 4.68
C GLU A 303 -11.68 -11.51 3.91
N ALA A 304 -11.03 -10.34 3.84
CA ALA A 304 -11.50 -9.25 3.01
C ALA A 304 -11.26 -9.56 1.53
N GLU A 305 -12.26 -9.27 0.69
CA GLU A 305 -12.29 -9.66 -0.72
C GLU A 305 -12.71 -8.48 -1.62
N LEU A 306 -12.48 -8.65 -2.92
CA LEU A 306 -12.89 -7.69 -3.94
C LEU A 306 -14.28 -8.02 -4.48
N GLU A 307 -15.15 -7.01 -4.55
CA GLU A 307 -16.47 -7.12 -5.15
C GLU A 307 -16.64 -6.17 -6.34
N GLY A 308 -17.58 -6.50 -7.23
CA GLY A 308 -18.00 -5.56 -8.26
C GLY A 308 -18.61 -4.29 -7.64
N THR A 309 -18.16 -3.12 -8.11
CA THR A 309 -18.90 -1.88 -7.86
C THR A 309 -20.29 -2.02 -8.46
N ARG A 310 -21.33 -1.80 -7.66
CA ARG A 310 -22.65 -1.60 -8.23
C ARG A 310 -22.54 -0.30 -9.01
N ALA A 311 -22.74 -0.34 -10.32
CA ALA A 311 -23.00 0.89 -11.05
C ALA A 311 -24.12 1.60 -10.27
N ARG A 312 -23.87 2.83 -9.81
CA ARG A 312 -24.97 3.63 -9.25
C ARG A 312 -26.02 3.65 -10.34
N GLY A 313 -27.14 2.97 -10.10
CA GLY A 313 -28.30 3.07 -10.95
C GLY A 313 -28.57 4.56 -11.15
N HIS A 314 -28.79 4.94 -12.40
CA HIS A 314 -29.28 6.24 -12.78
C HIS A 314 -30.71 6.36 -12.22
N GLU A 315 -30.85 6.54 -10.90
CA GLU A 315 -32.08 7.07 -10.32
C GLU A 315 -32.17 8.51 -10.81
N GLY A 316 -33.20 8.75 -11.62
CA GLY A 316 -33.42 10.02 -12.31
C GLY A 316 -33.23 11.19 -11.38
N THR A 317 -32.17 11.95 -11.61
CA THR A 317 -31.99 13.25 -11.00
C THR A 317 -33.08 14.17 -11.56
N GLN A 318 -34.21 14.24 -10.87
CA GLN A 318 -35.03 15.45 -10.96
C GLN A 318 -34.11 16.60 -10.54
N LYS A 319 -33.67 17.37 -11.54
CA LYS A 319 -33.05 18.67 -11.31
C LYS A 319 -34.01 19.47 -10.44
N PRO A 320 -33.60 19.99 -9.28
CA PRO A 320 -34.36 21.05 -8.65
C PRO A 320 -34.19 22.28 -9.55
N THR A 321 -35.21 22.57 -10.35
CA THR A 321 -35.36 23.85 -11.04
C THR A 321 -35.57 24.91 -9.98
N VAL A 322 -34.50 25.60 -9.59
CA VAL A 322 -34.60 26.83 -8.81
C VAL A 322 -34.87 27.95 -9.81
N THR A 323 -36.12 28.41 -9.86
CA THR A 323 -36.51 29.64 -10.54
C THR A 323 -35.95 30.81 -9.75
N ILE A 324 -35.00 31.55 -10.32
CA ILE A 324 -34.52 32.81 -9.75
C ILE A 324 -35.28 33.93 -10.46
N GLU A 325 -36.16 34.62 -9.73
CA GLU A 325 -36.74 35.90 -10.15
C GLU A 325 -35.72 37.04 -9.88
N PRO A 326 -35.63 38.06 -10.75
CA PRO A 326 -34.69 39.16 -10.55
C PRO A 326 -35.35 40.32 -9.78
N ALA A 327 -34.72 40.76 -8.68
CA ALA A 327 -35.06 42.01 -8.02
C ALA A 327 -33.82 42.73 -7.45
N ILE A 328 -33.29 43.64 -8.28
CA ILE A 328 -32.86 45.03 -8.04
C ILE A 328 -32.33 45.46 -6.63
N ALA A 329 -31.10 46.01 -6.70
CA ALA A 329 -30.46 47.15 -5.98
C ALA A 329 -29.95 47.05 -4.53
N GLU A 330 -28.65 47.39 -4.42
CA GLU A 330 -27.94 48.29 -3.46
C GLU A 330 -28.24 48.13 -1.94
N THR A 331 -27.30 48.11 -0.99
CA THR A 331 -26.07 48.89 -0.83
C THR A 331 -25.25 48.32 0.36
N GLN A 332 -23.97 48.71 0.41
CA GLN A 332 -23.09 48.87 1.59
C GLN A 332 -22.15 47.73 2.05
N ILE A 333 -20.89 48.15 2.06
CA ILE A 333 -19.61 47.52 2.41
C ILE A 333 -19.39 47.66 3.92
N SER A 334 -18.94 46.59 4.59
CA SER A 334 -17.95 46.72 5.69
C SER A 334 -17.31 45.38 6.09
N ALA A 335 -16.04 45.28 5.72
CA ALA A 335 -14.88 44.80 6.50
C ALA A 335 -14.79 43.37 7.08
N SER A 336 -13.81 42.65 6.53
CA SER A 336 -12.73 41.93 7.23
C SER A 336 -13.02 40.56 7.85
N LEU A 337 -12.52 39.50 7.19
CA LEU A 337 -11.49 38.57 7.70
C LEU A 337 -11.03 37.70 6.52
N GLN A 338 -9.85 37.99 5.97
CA GLN A 338 -9.27 37.22 4.86
C GLN A 338 -8.79 35.86 5.35
N SER A 339 -9.62 34.82 5.17
CA SER A 339 -9.16 33.45 5.01
C SER A 339 -8.67 33.27 3.57
N GLY A 340 -7.37 33.02 3.39
CA GLY A 340 -6.79 32.68 2.09
C GLY A 340 -7.46 31.45 1.46
N PRO A 341 -7.42 31.31 0.12
CA PRO A 341 -8.15 30.25 -0.55
C PRO A 341 -7.55 28.89 -0.20
N SER A 342 -8.31 28.06 0.51
CA SER A 342 -8.08 26.63 0.60
C SER A 342 -8.29 26.03 -0.80
N LEU A 343 -7.21 25.90 -1.56
CA LEU A 343 -7.19 25.08 -2.76
C LEU A 343 -7.56 23.64 -2.35
N PRO A 344 -8.58 23.01 -2.96
CA PRO A 344 -8.85 21.61 -2.69
C PRO A 344 -7.65 20.79 -3.15
N LEU A 345 -7.11 19.97 -2.25
CA LEU A 345 -6.14 18.92 -2.57
C LEU A 345 -6.80 17.93 -3.53
N SER A 346 -6.81 18.25 -4.81
CA SER A 346 -7.14 17.31 -5.87
C SER A 346 -6.04 16.27 -5.92
N CYS A 347 -6.31 15.07 -5.41
CA CYS A 347 -5.46 13.91 -5.62
C CYS A 347 -5.19 13.75 -7.13
N PRO A 348 -3.96 13.46 -7.57
CA PRO A 348 -3.61 13.32 -9.00
C PRO A 348 -4.23 12.07 -9.67
N HIS A 349 -5.25 11.46 -9.07
CA HIS A 349 -5.93 10.25 -9.52
C HIS A 349 -6.79 10.42 -10.78
N ALA A 350 -6.84 11.62 -11.36
CA ALA A 350 -7.57 11.93 -12.59
C ALA A 350 -6.87 11.45 -13.88
N LEU A 351 -5.63 10.93 -13.80
CA LEU A 351 -4.78 10.67 -14.96
C LEU A 351 -4.61 9.19 -15.35
N VAL A 352 -5.19 8.23 -14.63
CA VAL A 352 -5.05 6.80 -14.98
C VAL A 352 -6.38 6.26 -15.52
N PRO A 353 -6.44 5.68 -16.73
CA PRO A 353 -7.63 4.99 -17.22
C PRO A 353 -7.95 3.83 -16.28
N SER A 354 -8.98 4.03 -15.45
CA SER A 354 -9.27 3.16 -14.33
C SER A 354 -9.71 1.78 -14.81
N CYS A 355 -8.94 0.75 -14.44
CA CYS A 355 -9.45 -0.61 -14.34
C CYS A 355 -10.81 -0.56 -13.60
N PRO A 356 -11.83 -1.33 -13.99
CA PRO A 356 -13.19 -1.13 -13.51
C PRO A 356 -13.24 -1.21 -11.99
N ARG A 357 -13.44 -0.09 -11.28
CA ARG A 357 -13.21 0.04 -9.83
C ARG A 357 -13.79 -1.15 -9.03
N ALA A 358 -12.96 -1.89 -8.32
CA ALA A 358 -13.40 -2.90 -7.36
C ALA A 358 -13.84 -2.23 -6.05
N ALA A 359 -14.92 -2.70 -5.46
CA ALA A 359 -15.27 -2.40 -4.07
C ALA A 359 -14.52 -3.37 -3.15
N LEU A 360 -14.18 -2.93 -1.94
CA LEU A 360 -13.58 -3.74 -0.89
C LEU A 360 -14.68 -4.24 0.06
N ARG A 361 -14.88 -5.55 0.18
CA ARG A 361 -15.76 -6.15 1.19
C ARG A 361 -14.94 -6.54 2.42
N LEU A 362 -15.36 -6.09 3.59
CA LEU A 362 -14.77 -6.56 4.85
C LEU A 362 -15.15 -8.03 5.12
N GLY A 363 -14.15 -8.81 5.54
CA GLY A 363 -14.31 -10.22 5.93
C GLY A 363 -14.76 -10.39 7.38
N LEU A 364 -15.34 -11.56 7.69
CA LEU A 364 -15.81 -11.93 9.02
C LEU A 364 -14.69 -11.89 10.08
N ARG A 365 -13.44 -12.11 9.68
CA ARG A 365 -12.25 -12.00 10.54
C ARG A 365 -12.09 -10.64 11.24
N SER A 366 -12.66 -9.58 10.67
CA SER A 366 -12.61 -8.24 11.27
C SER A 366 -13.48 -8.10 12.54
N ILE A 367 -14.38 -9.07 12.80
CA ILE A 367 -15.24 -9.07 13.98
C ILE A 367 -14.45 -9.58 15.19
N ARG A 368 -14.33 -8.74 16.22
CA ARG A 368 -13.54 -9.07 17.42
C ARG A 368 -14.12 -10.28 18.16
N GLY A 369 -13.28 -11.32 18.29
CA GLY A 369 -13.61 -12.53 19.04
C GLY A 369 -14.54 -13.51 18.32
N LEU A 370 -14.77 -13.33 17.02
CA LEU A 370 -15.41 -14.35 16.19
C LEU A 370 -14.40 -15.47 15.89
N SER A 371 -14.76 -16.73 16.14
CA SER A 371 -13.89 -17.87 15.83
C SER A 371 -13.93 -18.20 14.34
N GLN A 372 -12.80 -18.67 13.82
CA GLN A 372 -12.71 -19.09 12.43
C GLN A 372 -13.64 -20.28 12.15
N ASP A 373 -13.70 -21.26 13.05
CA ASP A 373 -14.57 -22.44 12.91
C ASP A 373 -16.06 -22.04 12.79
N ALA A 374 -16.51 -21.03 13.55
CA ALA A 374 -17.88 -20.55 13.45
C ALA A 374 -18.14 -19.84 12.11
N ALA A 375 -17.17 -19.07 11.62
CA ALA A 375 -17.25 -18.47 10.29
C ALA A 375 -17.28 -19.55 9.20
N GLU A 376 -16.47 -20.61 9.30
CA GLU A 376 -16.46 -21.72 8.35
C GLU A 376 -17.80 -22.47 8.31
N ARG A 377 -18.41 -22.77 9.47
CA ARG A 377 -19.75 -23.36 9.51
C ARG A 377 -20.80 -22.46 8.85
N LEU A 378 -20.72 -21.14 9.07
CA LEU A 378 -21.57 -20.17 8.40
C LEU A 378 -21.38 -20.20 6.88
N LEU A 379 -20.13 -20.18 6.40
CA LEU A 379 -19.81 -20.21 4.97
C LEU A 379 -20.31 -21.51 4.32
N ASN A 380 -20.11 -22.66 4.97
CA ASN A 380 -20.58 -23.96 4.50
C ASN A 380 -22.11 -24.02 4.43
N ALA A 381 -22.81 -23.55 5.47
CA ALA A 381 -24.26 -23.48 5.47
C ALA A 381 -24.78 -22.57 4.35
N ARG A 382 -24.14 -21.41 4.14
CA ARG A 382 -24.49 -20.45 3.08
C ARG A 382 -24.30 -21.01 1.67
N ALA A 383 -23.24 -21.80 1.46
CA ALA A 383 -22.96 -22.45 0.18
C ALA A 383 -24.07 -23.43 -0.23
N ALA A 384 -24.75 -24.06 0.73
CA ALA A 384 -25.89 -24.93 0.44
C ALA A 384 -27.14 -24.17 -0.01
N ALA A 385 -27.46 -23.03 0.63
CA ALA A 385 -28.54 -22.14 0.24
C ALA A 385 -28.44 -20.77 0.94
N PRO A 386 -28.97 -19.67 0.37
CA PRO A 386 -29.09 -18.40 1.07
C PRO A 386 -29.85 -18.51 2.40
N PHE A 387 -29.49 -17.70 3.39
CA PHE A 387 -30.22 -17.63 4.66
C PHE A 387 -31.50 -16.83 4.51
N ARG A 388 -32.58 -17.32 5.13
CA ARG A 388 -33.88 -16.64 5.14
C ARG A 388 -33.95 -15.55 6.21
N ASP A 389 -33.49 -15.87 7.41
CA ASP A 389 -33.50 -15.00 8.59
C ASP A 389 -32.40 -15.41 9.58
N VAL A 390 -32.41 -14.82 10.77
CA VAL A 390 -31.40 -15.05 11.82
C VAL A 390 -31.56 -16.43 12.46
N GLN A 391 -32.77 -16.97 12.55
CA GLN A 391 -33.04 -18.31 13.11
C GLN A 391 -32.51 -19.38 12.15
N ASP A 392 -32.82 -19.28 10.85
CA ASP A 392 -32.33 -20.16 9.79
C ASP A 392 -30.79 -20.20 9.75
N LEU A 393 -30.15 -19.04 9.96
CA LEU A 393 -28.70 -18.94 10.11
C LEU A 393 -28.20 -19.69 11.36
N ALA A 394 -28.83 -19.47 12.51
CA ALA A 394 -28.44 -20.07 13.78
C ALA A 394 -28.50 -21.60 13.73
N ASP A 395 -29.59 -22.14 13.20
CA ASP A 395 -29.85 -23.58 13.13
C ASP A 395 -28.90 -24.26 12.14
N ARG A 396 -28.80 -23.73 10.91
CA ARG A 396 -28.00 -24.37 9.84
C ARG A 396 -26.50 -24.27 10.06
N ALA A 397 -26.02 -23.15 10.59
CA ALA A 397 -24.60 -22.96 10.90
C ALA A 397 -24.23 -23.40 12.33
N GLN A 398 -25.21 -23.90 13.10
CA GLN A 398 -25.05 -24.34 14.49
C GLN A 398 -24.31 -23.30 15.35
N LEU A 399 -24.69 -22.03 15.19
CA LEU A 399 -24.05 -20.92 15.91
C LEU A 399 -24.60 -20.86 17.33
N ASP A 400 -23.72 -20.58 18.29
CA ASP A 400 -24.14 -20.32 19.66
C ASP A 400 -24.63 -18.87 19.81
N ARG A 401 -25.31 -18.60 20.91
CA ARG A 401 -25.85 -17.27 21.21
C ARG A 401 -24.75 -16.20 21.24
N ALA A 402 -23.60 -16.51 21.83
CA ALA A 402 -22.47 -15.59 21.92
C ALA A 402 -21.94 -15.18 20.53
N THR A 403 -21.87 -16.12 19.58
CA THR A 403 -21.47 -15.82 18.20
C THR A 403 -22.49 -14.94 17.49
N LEU A 404 -23.78 -15.25 17.63
CA LEU A 404 -24.86 -14.47 17.03
C LEU A 404 -24.90 -13.03 17.58
N GLU A 405 -24.68 -12.86 18.89
CA GLU A 405 -24.58 -11.56 19.52
C GLU A 405 -23.40 -10.75 18.95
N ARG A 406 -22.24 -11.37 18.72
CA ARG A 406 -21.09 -10.70 18.06
C ARG A 406 -21.41 -10.29 16.62
N LEU A 407 -22.05 -11.16 15.83
CA LEU A 407 -22.45 -10.87 14.45
C LEU A 407 -23.47 -9.72 14.39
N GLY A 408 -24.47 -9.73 15.27
CA GLY A 408 -25.46 -8.67 15.40
C GLY A 408 -24.83 -7.36 15.84
N ALA A 409 -23.96 -7.39 16.86
CA ALA A 409 -23.27 -6.21 17.36
C ALA A 409 -22.34 -5.60 16.31
N ALA A 410 -21.68 -6.41 15.47
CA ALA A 410 -20.83 -5.95 14.36
C ALA A 410 -21.62 -5.47 13.12
N GLY A 411 -22.95 -5.49 13.16
CA GLY A 411 -23.80 -5.09 12.03
C GLY A 411 -23.83 -6.10 10.86
N ALA A 412 -23.24 -7.28 11.01
CA ALA A 412 -23.14 -8.29 9.96
C ALA A 412 -24.50 -8.90 9.56
N LEU A 413 -25.49 -8.79 10.43
CA LEU A 413 -26.86 -9.29 10.23
C LEU A 413 -27.81 -8.26 9.59
N ARG A 414 -27.34 -7.06 9.23
CA ARG A 414 -28.18 -5.99 8.65
C ARG A 414 -28.93 -6.48 7.40
N GLY A 415 -28.30 -7.35 6.62
CA GLY A 415 -28.89 -7.93 5.42
C GLY A 415 -30.08 -8.87 5.65
N LEU A 416 -30.18 -9.48 6.84
CA LEU A 416 -31.28 -10.40 7.22
C LEU A 416 -32.33 -9.69 8.06
N ALA A 417 -31.91 -8.81 8.97
CA ALA A 417 -32.79 -8.17 9.95
C ALA A 417 -33.10 -6.69 9.65
N GLY A 418 -32.51 -6.10 8.61
CA GLY A 418 -32.72 -4.70 8.21
C GLY A 418 -31.87 -3.68 8.98
N HIS A 419 -31.88 -3.71 10.31
CA HIS A 419 -31.09 -2.81 11.16
C HIS A 419 -30.61 -3.46 12.47
N ARG A 420 -29.62 -2.85 13.15
CA ARG A 420 -28.91 -3.42 14.30
C ARG A 420 -29.83 -3.79 15.47
N HIS A 421 -30.75 -2.91 15.87
CA HIS A 421 -31.71 -3.21 16.95
C HIS A 421 -32.59 -4.43 16.64
N ARG A 422 -33.08 -4.55 15.40
CA ARG A 422 -33.88 -5.70 14.98
C ARG A 422 -33.03 -6.98 14.87
N ALA A 423 -31.76 -6.86 14.48
CA ALA A 423 -30.83 -7.98 14.55
C ALA A 423 -30.62 -8.48 15.98
N GLN A 424 -30.40 -7.57 16.95
CA GLN A 424 -30.24 -7.93 18.36
C GLN A 424 -31.49 -8.58 18.95
N TRP A 425 -32.68 -8.07 18.60
CA TRP A 425 -33.94 -8.68 18.96
C TRP A 425 -34.07 -10.10 18.40
N ALA A 426 -33.85 -10.25 17.09
CA ALA A 426 -33.91 -11.55 16.43
C ALA A 426 -32.93 -12.56 17.04
N VAL A 427 -31.70 -12.13 17.36
CA VAL A 427 -30.70 -12.97 18.05
C VAL A 427 -31.16 -13.39 19.45
N THR A 428 -31.82 -12.49 20.18
CA THR A 428 -32.33 -12.79 21.53
C THR A 428 -33.47 -13.81 21.48
N GLY A 429 -34.29 -13.74 20.44
CA GLY A 429 -35.38 -14.69 20.17
C GLY A 429 -34.95 -15.98 19.49
N VAL A 430 -33.64 -16.21 19.26
CA VAL A 430 -33.18 -17.50 18.73
C VAL A 430 -33.34 -18.58 19.80
N GLU A 431 -34.23 -19.52 19.55
CA GLU A 431 -34.44 -20.70 20.38
C GLU A 431 -33.91 -21.94 19.65
N ARG A 432 -33.05 -22.73 20.32
CA ARG A 432 -32.70 -24.07 19.83
C ARG A 432 -33.82 -25.01 20.23
N MET A 433 -34.70 -25.30 19.28
CA MET A 433 -35.78 -26.26 19.52
C MET A 433 -35.20 -27.67 19.71
N PRO A 434 -35.70 -28.45 20.68
CA PRO A 434 -35.39 -29.88 20.78
C PRO A 434 -35.74 -30.62 19.48
N ASP A 435 -35.06 -31.73 19.19
CA ASP A 435 -35.21 -32.50 17.94
C ASP A 435 -36.67 -32.84 17.59
N LEU A 436 -37.53 -33.01 18.60
CA LEU A 436 -38.97 -33.27 18.44
C LEU A 436 -39.72 -32.15 17.71
N PHE A 437 -39.24 -30.91 17.81
CA PHE A 437 -39.83 -29.72 17.19
C PHE A 437 -38.93 -29.12 16.08
N ALA A 438 -37.84 -29.79 15.72
CA ALA A 438 -36.91 -29.32 14.70
C ALA A 438 -37.63 -29.06 13.37
N GLY A 439 -37.52 -27.81 12.87
CA GLY A 439 -38.16 -27.39 11.62
C GLY A 439 -39.60 -26.91 11.75
N THR A 440 -40.17 -26.83 12.96
CA THR A 440 -41.50 -26.25 13.17
C THR A 440 -41.40 -24.72 13.13
N PRO A 441 -42.05 -24.02 12.18
CA PRO A 441 -42.01 -22.57 12.13
C PRO A 441 -42.82 -22.00 13.31
N ILE A 442 -42.15 -21.34 14.25
CA ILE A 442 -42.81 -20.51 15.26
C ILE A 442 -43.23 -19.21 14.57
N PRO A 443 -44.52 -18.84 14.59
CA PRO A 443 -44.95 -17.55 14.09
C PRO A 443 -44.34 -16.44 14.94
N ASP A 444 -43.34 -15.74 14.42
CA ASP A 444 -42.73 -14.59 15.08
C ASP A 444 -43.57 -13.34 14.78
N GLU A 445 -44.15 -12.74 15.81
CA GLU A 445 -44.90 -11.50 15.68
C GLU A 445 -43.91 -10.37 15.32
N LYS A 446 -44.15 -9.69 14.19
CA LYS A 446 -43.22 -8.66 13.70
C LYS A 446 -43.24 -7.43 14.61
N VAL A 447 -42.40 -7.43 15.64
CA VAL A 447 -42.19 -6.27 16.51
C VAL A 447 -41.52 -5.15 15.72
N VAL A 448 -42.14 -3.96 15.71
CA VAL A 448 -41.58 -2.77 15.07
C VAL A 448 -40.65 -2.07 16.06
N LEU A 449 -39.34 -2.20 15.84
CA LEU A 449 -38.32 -1.51 16.63
C LEU A 449 -37.80 -0.28 15.88
N ARG A 450 -37.53 0.80 16.62
CA ARG A 450 -36.89 1.98 16.05
C ARG A 450 -35.47 1.63 15.55
N PRO A 451 -35.07 2.05 14.34
CA PRO A 451 -33.69 1.90 13.90
C PRO A 451 -32.72 2.73 14.76
N PRO A 452 -31.47 2.29 14.96
CA PRO A 452 -30.47 3.09 15.66
C PRO A 452 -30.25 4.43 14.97
N THR A 453 -29.99 5.45 15.76
CA THR A 453 -29.44 6.73 15.29
C THR A 453 -28.02 6.54 14.75
N ALA A 454 -27.54 7.51 13.97
CA ALA A 454 -26.17 7.50 13.45
C ALA A 454 -25.13 7.41 14.59
N ALA A 455 -25.32 8.17 15.68
CA ALA A 455 -24.43 8.15 16.83
C ALA A 455 -24.38 6.78 17.53
N GLU A 456 -25.52 6.10 17.67
CA GLU A 456 -25.59 4.75 18.24
C GLU A 456 -24.89 3.72 17.36
N ASN A 457 -25.03 3.80 16.04
CA ASN A 457 -24.30 2.93 15.11
C ASN A 457 -22.79 3.13 15.21
N VAL A 458 -22.32 4.38 15.19
CA VAL A 458 -20.89 4.71 15.32
C VAL A 458 -20.32 4.17 16.62
N LEU A 459 -20.99 4.38 17.76
CA LEU A 459 -20.54 3.86 19.05
C LEU A 459 -20.48 2.33 19.10
N ALA A 460 -21.49 1.66 18.54
CA ALA A 460 -21.53 0.20 18.49
C ALA A 460 -20.45 -0.38 17.56
N ASP A 461 -20.16 0.28 16.45
CA ASP A 461 -19.10 -0.06 15.50
C ASP A 461 -17.71 -0.01 16.13
N TYR A 462 -17.37 1.09 16.81
CA TYR A 462 -16.09 1.20 17.51
C TYR A 462 -15.92 0.15 18.61
N ARG A 463 -16.98 -0.23 19.31
CA ARG A 463 -16.94 -1.29 20.34
C ARG A 463 -16.66 -2.68 19.76
N THR A 464 -17.10 -2.94 18.54
CA THR A 464 -17.18 -4.31 17.98
C THR A 464 -16.13 -4.60 16.92
N THR A 465 -15.95 -3.69 15.97
CA THR A 465 -14.97 -3.81 14.87
C THR A 465 -13.80 -2.84 15.03
N GLY A 466 -13.94 -1.82 15.90
CA GLY A 466 -12.91 -0.80 16.13
C GLY A 466 -12.87 0.30 15.08
N LEU A 467 -13.86 0.35 14.18
CA LEU A 467 -14.01 1.36 13.13
C LEU A 467 -15.48 1.49 12.76
N THR A 468 -15.88 2.63 12.17
CA THR A 468 -17.21 2.80 11.57
C THR A 468 -17.08 3.14 10.09
N LEU A 469 -18.08 2.74 9.31
CA LEU A 469 -18.18 3.06 7.89
C LEU A 469 -19.21 4.15 7.58
N ASP A 470 -20.04 4.53 8.56
CA ASP A 470 -21.12 5.52 8.42
C ASP A 470 -20.61 6.96 8.26
#